data_AF-A0A231VP25-F1
#
_entry.id   AF-A0A231VP25-F1
#
_cell.length_a   1.000
_cell.length_b   1.000
_cell.length_c   1.000
_cell.angle_alpha   90.00
_cell.angle_beta   90.00
_cell.angle_gamma   90.00
#
_symmetry.space_group_name_H-M   'P 1'
#
loop_
_entity.id
_entity.type
_entity.pdbx_description
1 polymer ?
#
loop_
_entity_poly.entity_id
_entity_poly.type
_entity_poly.pdbx_seq_one_letter_code
_entity_poly.pdbx_strand_id
1 'polypeptide(L)' 'IHSSNTITTKHPRPNLYIAGDGTSKGAEGLMAPRVMIAAGHEANMVTRLILGEKEI' A
#
# COMPACT_ATOMS: atom_id res chain seq x y z
N ILE A 1 9.08 -17.25 -5.07
CA ILE A 1 8.02 -16.34 -5.57
C ILE A 1 7.29 -15.83 -4.33
N HIS A 2 7.30 -14.53 -4.04
CA HIS A 2 6.66 -13.97 -2.83
C HIS A 2 5.19 -13.63 -3.12
N SER A 3 4.29 -13.87 -2.17
CA SER A 3 2.86 -13.56 -2.35
C SER A 3 2.60 -12.05 -2.31
N SER A 4 1.90 -11.54 -3.32
CA SER A 4 1.42 -10.15 -3.36
C SER A 4 0.41 -9.83 -2.27
N ASN A 5 -0.26 -10.84 -1.71
CA ASN A 5 -1.29 -10.67 -0.67
C ASN A 5 -0.73 -10.16 0.67
N THR A 6 0.59 -10.03 0.78
CA THR A 6 1.24 -9.39 1.93
C THR A 6 1.10 -7.87 1.90
N ILE A 7 0.90 -7.27 0.72
CA ILE A 7 0.61 -5.84 0.56
C ILE A 7 -0.82 -5.61 1.04
N THR A 8 -0.96 -4.80 2.09
CA THR A 8 -2.26 -4.47 2.70
C THR A 8 -2.39 -2.97 2.88
N THR A 9 -3.61 -2.46 2.83
CA THR A 9 -3.91 -1.06 3.18
C THR A 9 -4.24 -0.97 4.66
N LYS A 10 -3.74 0.04 5.36
CA LYS A 10 -3.98 0.27 6.79
C LYS A 10 -4.41 1.73 7.01
N HIS A 11 -5.27 1.96 8.01
CA HIS A 11 -5.70 3.29 8.45
C HIS A 11 -5.27 3.54 9.91
N PRO A 12 -3.98 3.79 10.17
CA PRO A 12 -3.46 3.86 11.55
C PRO A 12 -3.90 5.12 12.30
N ARG A 13 -4.33 6.18 11.60
CA ARG A 13 -4.79 7.45 12.17
C ARG A 13 -5.84 8.09 11.26
N PRO A 14 -6.69 9.00 11.80
CA PRO A 14 -7.59 9.80 10.98
C PRO A 14 -6.83 10.43 9.80
N ASN A 15 -7.44 10.34 8.62
CA ASN A 15 -6.94 10.92 7.38
C ASN A 15 -5.60 10.35 6.87
N LEU A 16 -5.10 9.25 7.43
CA LEU A 16 -3.87 8.60 7.00
C LEU A 16 -4.13 7.17 6.53
N TYR A 17 -3.90 6.89 5.25
CA TYR A 17 -3.96 5.55 4.66
C TYR A 17 -2.57 5.17 4.15
N ILE A 18 -2.14 3.94 4.43
CA ILE A 18 -0.82 3.44 4.05
C ILE A 18 -1.00 2.08 3.39
N ALA A 19 -0.50 1.90 2.17
CA ALA A 19 -0.42 0.59 1.52
C ALA A 19 1.00 0.04 1.57
N GLY A 20 1.13 -1.24 1.89
CA GLY A 20 2.42 -1.92 1.85
C GLY A 20 2.47 -3.14 2.75
N ASP A 21 3.64 -3.76 2.77
CA ASP A 21 3.95 -4.94 3.59
C ASP A 21 5.15 -4.69 4.53
N GLY A 22 5.62 -3.45 4.61
CA GLY A 22 6.76 -3.05 5.44
C GLY A 22 8.11 -3.64 5.03
N THR A 23 8.20 -4.27 3.85
CA THR A 23 9.42 -4.93 3.38
C THR A 23 10.13 -4.06 2.34
N SER A 24 11.41 -3.79 2.59
CA SER A 24 12.34 -3.24 1.60
C SER A 24 13.47 -4.23 1.33
N LYS A 25 14.12 -4.12 0.17
CA LYS A 25 15.30 -4.90 -0.21
C LYS A 25 16.30 -3.97 -0.91
N GLY A 26 17.55 -4.40 -1.05
CA GLY A 26 18.59 -3.67 -1.78
C GLY A 26 19.95 -3.85 -1.13
N ALA A 27 20.97 -4.11 -1.95
CA ALA A 27 22.36 -4.20 -1.48
C ALA A 27 23.00 -2.80 -1.42
N GLU A 28 22.60 -1.91 -2.34
CA GLU A 28 22.96 -0.49 -2.36
C GLU A 28 21.67 0.32 -2.55
N GLY A 29 21.28 1.07 -1.50
CA GLY A 29 20.02 1.81 -1.46
C GLY A 29 18.81 0.97 -1.04
N LEU A 30 17.73 1.66 -0.64
CA LEU A 30 16.44 1.04 -0.32
C LEU A 30 15.59 0.93 -1.59
N MET A 31 15.20 -0.29 -1.93
CA MET A 31 14.25 -0.59 -3.00
C MET A 31 13.02 -1.27 -2.41
N ALA A 32 11.84 -0.95 -2.92
CA ALA A 32 10.61 -1.69 -2.69
C ALA A 32 10.25 -2.47 -3.96
N PRO A 33 10.65 -3.75 -4.11
CA PRO A 33 10.47 -4.49 -5.37
C PRO A 33 9.01 -4.68 -5.80
N ARG A 34 8.06 -4.50 -4.88
CA ARG A 34 6.61 -4.62 -5.09
C ARG A 34 5.89 -3.26 -5.10
N VAL A 35 6.62 -2.15 -5.29
CA VAL A 35 6.07 -0.78 -5.21
C VAL A 35 4.85 -0.57 -6.11
N MET A 36 4.84 -1.18 -7.30
CA MET A 36 3.70 -1.07 -8.23
C MET A 36 2.40 -1.65 -7.67
N ILE A 37 2.48 -2.69 -6.84
CA ILE A 37 1.31 -3.30 -6.20
C ILE A 37 0.78 -2.37 -5.10
N ALA A 38 1.67 -1.82 -4.27
CA ALA A 38 1.31 -0.83 -3.25
C ALA A 38 0.66 0.41 -3.89
N ALA A 39 1.22 0.92 -4.99
CA ALA A 39 0.65 2.06 -5.73
C ALA A 39 -0.77 1.77 -6.26
N GLY A 40 -1.03 0.55 -6.72
CA GLY A 40 -2.38 0.12 -7.12
C GLY A 40 -3.36 0.10 -5.95
N HIS A 41 -2.94 -0.38 -4.77
CA HIS A 41 -3.73 -0.33 -3.55
C HIS A 41 -4.04 1.13 -3.12
N GLU A 42 -3.06 2.03 -3.24
CA GLU A 42 -3.23 3.46 -2.96
C GLU A 42 -4.25 4.10 -3.92
N ALA A 43 -4.13 3.86 -5.22
CA ALA A 43 -5.06 4.38 -6.22
C ALA A 43 -6.51 3.91 -5.99
N ASN A 44 -6.70 2.64 -5.63
CA ASN A 44 -8.02 2.11 -5.26
C ASN A 44 -8.57 2.79 -4.01
N MET A 45 -7.74 2.99 -2.97
CA MET A 45 -8.16 3.69 -1.76
C MET A 45 -8.55 5.15 -2.06
N VAL A 46 -7.79 5.85 -2.90
CA VAL A 46 -8.15 7.21 -3.33
C VAL A 46 -9.52 7.23 -4.03
N THR A 47 -9.76 6.29 -4.94
CA THR A 47 -11.06 6.16 -5.63
C THR A 47 -12.19 5.95 -4.62
N ARG A 48 -12.02 5.04 -3.66
CA ARG A 48 -12.98 4.78 -2.58
C ARG A 48 -13.27 6.03 -1.75
N LEU A 49 -12.23 6.77 -1.35
CA LEU A 49 -12.38 8.02 -0.60
C LEU A 49 -13.19 9.08 -1.37
N ILE A 50 -12.97 9.21 -2.68
CA ILE A 50 -13.75 10.11 -3.54
C ILE A 50 -15.23 9.71 -3.56
N LEU A 51 -15.53 8.40 -3.56
CA LEU A 51 -16.89 7.86 -3.49
C LEU A 51 -17.50 7.91 -2.08
N GLY A 52 -16.75 8.35 -1.06
CA GLY A 52 -17.19 8.38 0.33
C GLY A 52 -17.04 7.04 1.07
N GLU A 53 -16.39 6.04 0.46
CA GLU A 53 -16.11 4.74 1.04
C GLU A 53 -14.82 4.77 1.86
N LYS A 54 -14.93 4.60 3.18
CA LYS A 54 -13.81 4.72 4.12
C LYS A 54 -13.36 3.39 4.74
N GLU A 55 -14.18 2.35 4.62
CA GLU A 55 -13.81 1.00 5.00
C GLU A 55 -12.63 0.52 4.13
N ILE A 56 -11.77 -0.34 4.67
CA ILE A 56 -10.65 -0.95 3.93
C ILE A 56 -11.02 -2.37 3.56
#